data_AF-A0A6G2PZE9-F1
#
_entry.id   AF-A0A6G2PZE9-F1
#
_cell.length_a   1.000
_cell.length_b   1.000
_cell.length_c   1.000
_cell.angle_alpha   90.00
_cell.angle_beta   90.00
_cell.angle_gamma   90.00
#
_symmetry.space_group_name_H-M   'P 1'
#
loop_
_entity.id
_entity.type
_entity.pdbx_description
1 polymer ?
#
loop_
_entity_poly.entity_id
_entity_poly.type
_entity_poly.pdbx_seq_one_letter_code
_entity_poly.pdbx_strand_id
1 'polypeptide(L)'
;VLVREAAGVFTAYADDEWEQTPLKIGTVRLGLAPGRTREVSAADVHHVAGARLNALFRATEVYVEHVVPPQVLTAATLEAAAGKWTRLAPAELAVSSGLDVPADRIAHFGEATSLLDGRTVLVPAGAVRTLGGWNDAGLFERTSAGTGAAG
;
A
#
# COMPACT_ATOMS: atom_id res chain seq x y z
N VAL A 1 16.27 10.42 -10.36
CA VAL A 1 15.79 9.38 -11.29
C VAL A 1 15.42 8.15 -10.47
N LEU A 2 14.15 7.74 -10.45
CA LEU A 2 13.67 6.61 -9.63
C LEU A 2 13.91 5.23 -10.27
N VAL A 3 14.01 5.18 -11.61
CA VAL A 3 14.33 3.96 -12.37
C VAL A 3 15.81 3.96 -12.74
N ARG A 4 16.60 3.11 -12.08
CA ARG A 4 18.03 2.94 -12.36
C ARG A 4 18.52 1.61 -11.78
N GLU A 5 19.26 0.85 -12.57
CA GLU A 5 19.72 -0.50 -12.23
C GLU A 5 20.38 -0.60 -10.85
N ALA A 6 21.35 0.28 -10.56
CA ALA A 6 22.17 0.17 -9.36
C ALA A 6 21.76 1.09 -8.18
N ALA A 7 20.87 2.07 -8.40
CA ALA A 7 20.56 3.09 -7.40
C ALA A 7 19.10 3.57 -7.40
N GLY A 8 18.25 2.99 -8.25
CA GLY A 8 16.82 3.28 -8.29
C GLY A 8 16.05 2.36 -7.35
N VAL A 9 14.91 2.85 -6.85
CA VAL A 9 13.91 1.99 -6.19
C VAL A 9 13.34 0.99 -7.21
N PHE A 10 13.20 1.44 -8.46
CA PHE A 10 12.90 0.62 -9.62
C PHE A 10 14.17 0.38 -10.41
N THR A 11 14.41 -0.85 -10.84
CA THR A 11 15.71 -1.25 -11.39
C THR A 11 15.72 -1.25 -12.92
N ALA A 12 14.62 -1.65 -13.56
CA ALA A 12 14.48 -1.68 -15.02
C ALA A 12 13.01 -1.81 -15.45
N TYR A 13 12.72 -1.50 -16.71
CA TYR A 13 11.54 -2.03 -17.40
C TYR A 13 11.84 -3.46 -17.90
N ALA A 14 10.81 -4.30 -17.97
CA ALA A 14 10.93 -5.73 -18.33
C ALA A 14 9.94 -6.14 -19.44
N ASP A 15 9.40 -5.17 -20.18
CA ASP A 15 8.43 -5.36 -21.26
C ASP A 15 9.00 -5.13 -22.67
N ASP A 16 10.31 -4.92 -22.81
CA ASP A 16 10.94 -4.53 -24.08
C ASP A 16 10.81 -5.59 -25.20
N GLU A 17 10.67 -6.87 -24.84
CA GLU A 17 10.59 -7.99 -25.80
C GLU A 17 9.14 -8.37 -26.18
N TRP A 18 8.13 -7.68 -25.65
CA TRP A 18 6.75 -8.12 -25.80
C TRP A 18 6.15 -7.63 -27.12
N GLU A 19 5.59 -8.55 -27.91
CA GLU A 19 4.69 -8.20 -29.02
C GLU A 19 3.31 -7.80 -28.46
N GLN A 20 2.85 -6.57 -28.73
CA GLN A 20 1.67 -6.02 -28.04
C GLN A 20 0.55 -5.57 -28.99
N THR A 21 -0.52 -6.36 -29.09
CA THR A 21 -1.82 -5.99 -29.69
C THR A 21 -2.96 -6.80 -29.04
N PRO A 22 -4.14 -6.21 -28.71
CA PRO A 22 -4.50 -4.78 -28.70
C PRO A 22 -4.16 -4.05 -27.39
N LEU A 23 -3.91 -4.76 -26.29
CA LEU A 23 -3.64 -4.20 -24.96
C LEU A 23 -2.14 -3.94 -24.77
N LYS A 24 -1.77 -2.77 -24.23
CA LYS A 24 -0.38 -2.45 -23.92
C LYS A 24 -0.08 -2.81 -22.49
N ILE A 25 1.06 -3.46 -22.25
CA ILE A 25 1.49 -3.83 -20.90
C ILE A 25 2.87 -3.22 -20.66
N GLY A 26 3.04 -2.57 -19.52
CA GLY A 26 4.34 -2.16 -19.01
C GLY A 26 4.67 -3.01 -17.82
N THR A 27 5.94 -3.40 -17.68
CA THR A 27 6.41 -4.17 -16.52
C THR A 27 7.62 -3.47 -15.93
N VAL A 28 7.61 -3.21 -14.64
CA VAL A 28 8.74 -2.63 -13.92
C VAL A 28 9.25 -3.61 -12.87
N ARG A 29 10.58 -3.70 -12.74
CA ARG A 29 11.25 -4.50 -11.72
C ARG A 29 11.56 -3.66 -10.48
N LEU A 30 11.05 -4.10 -9.34
CA LEU A 30 11.14 -3.44 -8.04
C LEU A 30 12.00 -4.26 -7.07
N GLY A 31 12.86 -3.59 -6.29
CA GLY A 31 13.56 -4.20 -5.15
C GLY A 31 12.74 -4.10 -3.85
N LEU A 32 12.56 -5.23 -3.15
CA LEU A 32 11.79 -5.29 -1.89
C LEU A 32 12.64 -5.60 -0.65
N ALA A 33 13.84 -6.14 -0.84
CA ALA A 33 14.86 -6.40 0.17
C ALA A 33 16.17 -6.76 -0.56
N PRO A 34 17.34 -6.80 0.12
CA PRO A 34 18.56 -7.34 -0.48
C PRO A 34 18.31 -8.71 -1.10
N GLY A 35 18.59 -8.85 -2.40
CA GLY A 35 18.37 -10.11 -3.15
C GLY A 35 16.91 -10.46 -3.47
N ARG A 36 15.92 -9.67 -3.06
CA ARG A 36 14.50 -9.92 -3.33
C ARG A 36 13.93 -8.87 -4.27
N THR A 37 13.63 -9.28 -5.50
CA THR A 37 12.98 -8.45 -6.53
C THR A 37 11.57 -8.93 -6.83
N ARG A 38 10.75 -8.05 -7.37
CA ARG A 38 9.40 -8.34 -7.86
C ARG A 38 9.15 -7.57 -9.14
N GLU A 39 8.51 -8.22 -10.10
CA GLU A 39 8.01 -7.56 -11.29
C GLU A 39 6.55 -7.17 -11.08
N VAL A 40 6.21 -5.95 -11.48
CA VAL A 40 4.86 -5.40 -11.38
C VAL A 40 4.46 -4.90 -12.76
N SER A 41 3.36 -5.43 -13.27
CA SER A 41 2.83 -5.08 -14.57
C SER A 41 1.56 -4.25 -14.42
N ALA A 42 1.34 -3.36 -15.37
CA ALA A 42 0.06 -2.68 -15.54
C ALA A 42 -0.25 -2.49 -17.01
N ALA A 43 -1.53 -2.28 -17.29
CA ALA A 43 -2.02 -2.17 -18.65
C ALA A 43 -2.39 -0.72 -19.02
N ASP A 44 -2.40 -0.45 -20.31
CA ASP A 44 -2.97 0.74 -20.92
C ASP A 44 -3.58 0.36 -22.29
N VAL A 45 -4.72 0.98 -22.62
CA VAL A 45 -5.46 0.66 -23.85
C VAL A 45 -4.82 1.32 -25.08
N HIS A 46 -4.05 2.39 -24.89
CA HIS A 46 -3.61 3.26 -25.97
C HIS A 46 -2.10 3.18 -26.22
N HIS A 47 -1.27 3.22 -25.17
CA HIS A 47 0.17 3.44 -25.32
C HIS A 47 1.01 2.65 -24.32
N VAL A 48 2.15 2.10 -24.78
CA VAL A 48 3.15 1.44 -23.93
C VAL A 48 3.67 2.39 -22.84
N ALA A 49 3.88 3.67 -23.17
CA ALA A 49 4.30 4.67 -22.19
C ALA A 49 3.29 4.83 -21.03
N GLY A 50 1.99 4.77 -21.33
CA GLY A 50 0.94 4.77 -20.32
C GLY A 50 0.98 3.50 -19.46
N ALA A 51 1.18 2.34 -20.09
CA ALA A 51 1.27 1.07 -19.38
C ALA A 51 2.48 1.03 -18.44
N ARG A 52 3.63 1.59 -18.86
CA ARG A 52 4.84 1.75 -18.03
C ARG A 52 4.64 2.71 -16.86
N LEU A 53 3.96 3.83 -17.08
CA LEU A 53 3.63 4.77 -16.00
C LEU A 53 2.67 4.13 -14.98
N ASN A 54 1.64 3.43 -15.45
CA ASN A 54 0.73 2.67 -14.60
C ASN A 54 1.50 1.60 -13.81
N ALA A 55 2.47 0.91 -14.42
CA ALA A 55 3.30 -0.08 -13.76
C ALA A 55 4.17 0.55 -12.66
N LEU A 56 4.70 1.76 -12.88
CA LEU A 56 5.41 2.52 -11.85
C LEU A 56 4.51 2.88 -10.67
N PHE A 57 3.28 3.34 -10.92
CA PHE A 57 2.35 3.63 -9.83
C PHE A 57 2.01 2.37 -9.03
N ARG A 58 1.68 1.26 -9.69
CA ARG A 58 1.43 -0.02 -9.01
C ARG A 58 2.65 -0.53 -8.25
N ALA A 59 3.85 -0.39 -8.80
CA ALA A 59 5.06 -0.77 -8.10
C ALA A 59 5.35 0.13 -6.89
N THR A 60 4.98 1.40 -6.95
CA THR A 60 5.07 2.33 -5.80
C THR A 60 4.15 1.87 -4.66
N GLU A 61 2.92 1.47 -4.98
CA GLU A 61 1.98 0.93 -4.00
C GLU A 61 2.55 -0.33 -3.32
N VAL A 62 3.10 -1.26 -4.10
CA VAL A 62 3.76 -2.48 -3.57
C VAL A 62 4.99 -2.13 -2.71
N TYR A 63 5.79 -1.15 -3.13
CA TYR A 63 6.96 -0.71 -2.36
C TYR A 63 6.55 -0.12 -1.01
N VAL A 64 5.52 0.73 -1.02
CA VAL A 64 4.97 1.35 0.19
C VAL A 64 4.42 0.29 1.15
N GLU A 65 3.76 -0.75 0.64
CA GLU A 65 3.27 -1.88 1.45
C GLU A 65 4.38 -2.64 2.19
N HIS A 66 5.52 -2.88 1.54
CA HIS A 66 6.51 -3.85 2.02
C HIS A 66 7.80 -3.22 2.57
N VAL A 67 8.09 -1.98 2.21
CA VAL A 67 9.39 -1.35 2.48
C VAL A 67 9.24 -0.08 3.30
N VAL A 68 8.24 0.76 3.03
CA VAL A 68 8.08 2.04 3.72
C VAL A 68 7.40 1.84 5.08
N PRO A 69 8.06 2.15 6.21
CA PRO A 69 7.43 2.06 7.51
C PRO A 69 6.19 2.98 7.58
N PRO A 70 5.02 2.47 8.03
CA PRO A 70 3.84 3.30 8.22
C PRO A 70 4.10 4.33 9.32
N GLN A 71 3.43 5.47 9.22
CA GLN A 71 3.44 6.48 10.27
C GLN A 71 2.50 6.01 11.39
N VAL A 72 3.08 5.51 12.47
CA VAL A 72 2.34 5.02 13.64
C VAL A 72 2.63 5.89 14.85
N LEU A 73 1.61 6.09 15.68
CA LEU A 73 1.72 6.78 16.94
C LEU A 73 2.55 5.94 17.92
N THR A 74 3.38 6.60 18.71
CA THR A 74 4.01 5.99 19.90
C THR A 74 2.95 5.65 20.94
N ALA A 75 3.27 4.77 21.90
CA ALA A 75 2.34 4.41 22.97
C ALA A 75 1.83 5.64 23.75
N ALA A 76 2.73 6.57 24.13
CA ALA A 76 2.35 7.77 24.86
C ALA A 76 1.42 8.70 24.04
N THR A 77 1.70 8.86 22.75
CA THR A 77 0.86 9.68 21.86
C THR A 77 -0.46 9.01 21.52
N LEU A 78 -0.49 7.67 21.45
CA LEU A 78 -1.70 6.90 21.22
C LEU A 78 -2.66 7.02 22.40
N GLU A 79 -2.18 6.92 23.64
CA GLU A 79 -3.00 7.10 24.84
C GLU A 79 -3.65 8.50 24.86
N ALA A 80 -2.87 9.54 24.59
CA ALA A 80 -3.39 10.90 24.48
C ALA A 80 -4.42 11.07 23.35
N ALA A 81 -4.17 10.42 22.21
CA ALA A 81 -5.06 10.48 21.04
C ALA A 81 -6.35 9.66 21.25
N ALA A 82 -6.31 8.55 21.97
CA ALA A 82 -7.46 7.68 22.22
C ALA A 82 -8.58 8.37 23.03
N GLY A 83 -8.22 9.36 23.87
CA GLY A 83 -9.20 10.21 24.55
C GLY A 83 -9.78 11.33 23.68
N LYS A 84 -9.21 11.57 22.49
CA LYS A 84 -9.54 12.70 21.61
C LYS A 84 -10.24 12.26 20.31
N TRP A 85 -9.83 11.14 19.74
CA TRP A 85 -10.25 10.68 18.42
C TRP A 85 -10.69 9.23 18.45
N THR A 86 -11.65 8.89 17.58
CA THR A 86 -12.19 7.54 17.47
C THR A 86 -11.14 6.57 16.93
N ARG A 87 -10.98 5.41 17.60
CA ARG A 87 -10.21 4.27 17.10
C ARG A 87 -11.12 3.34 16.33
N LEU A 88 -10.78 3.08 15.07
CA LEU A 88 -11.52 2.12 14.25
C LEU A 88 -11.13 0.69 14.62
N ALA A 89 -12.12 -0.15 14.87
CA ALA A 89 -11.96 -1.59 15.03
C ALA A 89 -11.90 -2.29 13.66
N PRO A 90 -11.24 -3.46 13.56
CA PRO A 90 -11.24 -4.31 12.37
C PRO A 90 -12.60 -4.53 11.72
N ALA A 91 -13.66 -4.75 12.50
CA ALA A 91 -15.01 -4.97 11.98
C ALA A 91 -15.57 -3.75 11.22
N GLU A 92 -15.15 -2.53 11.54
CA GLU A 92 -15.58 -1.30 10.86
C GLU A 92 -14.90 -1.10 9.50
N LEU A 93 -13.82 -1.84 9.23
CA LEU A 93 -13.00 -1.74 8.02
C LEU A 93 -13.09 -3.01 7.15
N ALA A 94 -13.94 -3.96 7.51
CA ALA A 94 -14.14 -5.20 6.77
C ALA A 94 -14.77 -4.91 5.38
N VAL A 95 -14.23 -5.53 4.34
CA VAL A 95 -14.78 -5.42 2.97
C VAL A 95 -15.73 -6.56 2.69
N SER A 96 -15.26 -7.81 2.82
CA SER A 96 -16.06 -9.02 2.63
C SER A 96 -16.11 -9.92 3.86
N SER A 97 -15.03 -9.92 4.64
CA SER A 97 -14.86 -10.69 5.87
C SER A 97 -14.03 -9.89 6.88
N GLY A 98 -14.18 -10.19 8.17
CA GLY A 98 -13.46 -9.50 9.24
C GLY A 98 -13.52 -10.28 10.54
N LEU A 99 -12.53 -10.08 11.40
CA LEU A 99 -12.54 -10.60 12.74
C LEU A 99 -13.17 -9.57 13.69
N ASP A 100 -14.03 -10.02 14.59
CA ASP A 100 -14.61 -9.19 15.65
C ASP A 100 -13.60 -8.98 16.78
N VAL A 101 -12.52 -8.28 16.46
CA VAL A 101 -11.48 -7.91 17.42
C VAL A 101 -11.71 -6.46 17.83
N PRO A 102 -11.78 -6.15 19.13
CA PRO A 102 -11.98 -4.79 19.59
C PRO A 102 -10.71 -3.95 19.40
N ALA A 103 -10.90 -2.63 19.19
CA ALA A 103 -9.82 -1.70 18.85
C ALA A 103 -8.73 -1.56 19.94
N ASP A 104 -9.04 -1.87 21.20
CA ASP A 104 -8.10 -1.86 22.33
C ASP A 104 -7.06 -3.00 22.28
N ARG A 105 -7.31 -4.03 21.47
CA ARG A 105 -6.37 -5.14 21.24
C ARG A 105 -5.38 -4.86 20.11
N ILE A 106 -5.47 -3.71 19.47
CA ILE A 106 -4.59 -3.28 18.39
C ILE A 106 -3.48 -2.38 18.95
N ALA A 107 -2.21 -2.76 18.72
CA ALA A 107 -1.06 -2.05 19.28
C ALA A 107 -0.64 -0.80 18.48
N HIS A 108 -0.98 -0.73 17.19
CA HIS A 108 -0.41 0.26 16.28
C HIS A 108 -1.50 0.97 15.48
N PHE A 109 -1.58 2.28 15.67
CA PHE A 109 -2.51 3.18 14.98
C PHE A 109 -1.76 4.33 14.33
N GLY A 110 -2.24 4.77 13.17
CA GLY A 110 -1.88 6.04 12.55
C GLY A 110 -3.07 6.99 12.53
N GLU A 111 -2.79 8.27 12.38
CA GLU A 111 -3.84 9.27 12.14
C GLU A 111 -4.31 9.21 10.68
N ALA A 112 -5.61 9.35 10.47
CA ALA A 112 -6.21 9.54 9.17
C ALA A 112 -7.28 10.63 9.23
N THR A 113 -7.62 11.20 8.08
CA THR A 113 -8.68 12.20 7.95
C THR A 113 -9.89 11.57 7.28
N SER A 114 -11.04 11.66 7.92
CA SER A 114 -12.33 11.33 7.32
C SER A 114 -12.63 12.32 6.20
N LEU A 115 -12.84 11.81 4.98
CA LEU A 115 -13.22 12.64 3.84
C LEU A 115 -14.70 13.08 3.88
N LEU A 116 -15.50 12.53 4.79
CA LEU A 116 -16.92 12.90 4.96
C LEU A 116 -17.09 14.20 5.74
N ASP A 117 -16.30 14.38 6.80
CA ASP A 117 -16.48 15.47 7.78
C ASP A 117 -15.17 16.16 8.19
N GLY A 118 -14.02 15.75 7.62
CA GLY A 118 -12.71 16.33 7.90
C GLY A 118 -12.15 16.00 9.29
N ARG A 119 -12.82 15.15 10.08
CA ARG A 119 -12.35 14.79 11.41
C ARG A 119 -11.19 13.81 11.33
N THR A 120 -10.29 13.92 12.32
CA THR A 120 -9.24 12.92 12.52
C THR A 120 -9.81 11.66 13.16
N VAL A 121 -9.40 10.50 12.65
CA VAL A 121 -9.68 9.18 13.20
C VAL A 121 -8.38 8.39 13.31
N LEU A 122 -8.35 7.38 14.17
CA LEU A 122 -7.21 6.50 14.33
C LEU A 122 -7.46 5.20 13.58
N VAL A 123 -6.59 4.91 12.60
CA VAL A 123 -6.69 3.73 11.74
C VAL A 123 -5.58 2.73 12.11
N PRO A 124 -5.91 1.44 12.31
CA PRO A 124 -4.91 0.40 12.54
C PRO A 124 -3.84 0.36 11.43
N ALA A 125 -2.57 0.23 11.80
CA ALA A 125 -1.47 0.13 10.84
C ALA A 125 -1.66 -1.07 9.87
N GLY A 126 -2.19 -2.20 10.36
CA GLY A 126 -2.51 -3.37 9.55
C GLY A 126 -3.63 -3.16 8.53
N ALA A 127 -4.53 -2.19 8.75
CA ALA A 127 -5.55 -1.80 7.77
C ALA A 127 -4.98 -0.89 6.66
N VAL A 128 -3.89 -0.17 6.95
CA VAL A 128 -3.18 0.70 5.99
C VAL A 128 -2.13 -0.09 5.20
N ARG A 129 -1.63 -1.19 5.78
CA ARG A 129 -0.59 -2.07 5.25
C ARG A 129 -1.10 -3.52 5.20
N THR A 130 -2.15 -3.73 4.42
CA THR A 130 -2.92 -4.98 4.38
C THR A 130 -2.13 -6.14 3.78
N LEU A 131 -1.15 -5.87 2.91
CA LEU A 131 -0.32 -6.88 2.25
C LEU A 131 1.04 -7.04 2.94
N GLY A 132 1.53 -5.99 3.61
CA GLY A 132 2.78 -5.98 4.37
C GLY A 132 2.74 -6.69 5.73
N GLY A 133 3.87 -6.69 6.43
CA GLY A 133 4.04 -7.39 7.71
C GLY A 133 3.21 -6.86 8.88
N TRP A 134 2.66 -5.63 8.76
CA TRP A 134 1.79 -5.04 9.78
C TRP A 134 0.43 -5.74 9.90
N ASN A 135 0.09 -6.61 8.95
CA ASN A 135 -1.10 -7.45 8.95
C ASN A 135 -0.77 -8.96 9.03
N ASP A 136 0.37 -9.34 9.62
CA ASP A 136 0.76 -10.76 9.74
C ASP A 136 -0.20 -11.58 10.61
N ALA A 137 -0.86 -10.96 11.58
CA ALA A 137 -1.93 -11.58 12.35
C ALA A 137 -3.23 -11.80 11.55
N GLY A 138 -3.32 -11.29 10.31
CA GLY A 138 -4.47 -11.49 9.43
C GLY A 138 -5.76 -10.87 9.97
N LEU A 139 -5.66 -9.77 10.72
CA LEU A 139 -6.83 -9.10 11.30
C LEU A 139 -7.65 -8.34 10.24
N PHE A 140 -7.02 -8.01 9.12
CA PHE A 140 -7.63 -7.33 7.98
C PHE A 140 -7.52 -8.20 6.73
N GLU A 141 -8.48 -8.08 5.82
CA GLU A 141 -8.45 -8.75 4.53
C GLU A 141 -7.21 -8.31 3.73
N ARG A 142 -6.44 -9.28 3.20
CA ARG A 142 -5.25 -9.00 2.39
C ARG A 142 -5.68 -8.55 1.00
N THR A 143 -5.84 -7.25 0.80
CA THR A 143 -6.28 -6.65 -0.47
C THR A 143 -5.62 -5.30 -0.72
N SER A 144 -5.47 -4.91 -2.00
CA SER A 144 -5.02 -3.56 -2.39
C SER A 144 -6.17 -2.56 -2.52
N ALA A 145 -7.38 -2.90 -2.07
CA ALA A 145 -8.53 -2.01 -2.14
C ALA A 145 -8.26 -0.70 -1.40
N GLY A 146 -8.51 0.44 -2.07
CA GLY A 146 -8.27 1.78 -1.54
C GLY A 146 -6.82 2.27 -1.63
N THR A 147 -5.87 1.42 -2.01
CA THR A 147 -4.48 1.84 -2.26
C THR A 147 -4.34 2.52 -3.62
N GLY A 148 -3.63 3.64 -3.67
CA GLY A 148 -3.40 4.40 -4.91
C GLY A 148 -2.10 5.19 -4.90
N ALA A 149 -1.43 5.24 -6.05
CA ALA A 149 -0.35 6.17 -6.36
C ALA A 149 -0.64 6.95 -7.65
N ALA A 150 -0.24 8.21 -7.70
CA ALA A 150 -0.40 9.11 -8.84
C ALA A 150 0.69 10.20 -8.82
N GLY A 151 0.80 10.99 -9.90
CA GLY A 151 1.74 12.10 -10.03
C GLY A 151 1.37 13.03 -11.17
#